data_AF-A0A3D3SZK1-F1
#
_entry.id   AF-A0A3D3SZK1-F1
#
_cell.length_a   1.000
_cell.length_b   1.000
_cell.length_c   1.000
_cell.angle_alpha   90.00
_cell.angle_beta   90.00
_cell.angle_gamma   90.00
#
_symmetry.space_group_name_H-M   'P 1'
#
loop_
_entity.id
_entity.type
_entity.pdbx_description
1 polymer ?
#
loop_
_entity_poly.entity_id
_entity_poly.type
_entity_poly.pdbx_seq_one_letter_code
_entity_poly.pdbx_strand_id
1 'polypeptide(L)'
;MIEGIIRWSVQNRFFVLLATLILVGIGGWSLKNTPVDAIPDLSDVQVIIKTSYPGQAPQVVEDQVTYPLTTAMLSVPGAVTVRGYSFFGDSYVYVIFDEDTDAYWARSRVLEYLSQVAPTLPANARPQLGPDATGVGWVYLYALVDRTGKHDISQLRSLQDWFLKYELQTVPGVSEVSALGGMVKQYQVKVHPDKLRAFNIPLSHIQMAIQRGNQEVGASVVEMAEAEYMVRASGYIQGREDLANIPLGLDVKGTPLLLKDVADIDVGPQMRRGIAELNGEGEAVGGIVVMRFGENAQKTIDGVKAKLETLKAGLPEGVEIVTVYDRSGLIERAVDNLWHKLLEEFIVVALVCVVFLFHIRSSLVAIVSLPVGILTAFIVMHFQGLNANIMSLGGIAIAIGAMIDGAIVMIENMHKHMERTPLTAENRWQVVAESAAEVGPALFFSLLIITVSFVPVFTLEAQEGRMFSPLAFTKTYAMAASAALAVTLVPVLM
;
A
#
# COMPACT_ATOMS: atom_id res chain seq x y z
N MET A 1 -8.40 3.99 46.75
CA MET A 1 -8.06 4.83 45.57
C MET A 1 -9.22 4.89 44.58
N ILE A 2 -9.69 3.76 44.05
CA ILE A 2 -10.83 3.69 43.10
C ILE A 2 -12.11 4.33 43.67
N GLU A 3 -12.47 4.03 44.92
CA GLU A 3 -13.61 4.69 45.59
C GLU A 3 -13.48 6.22 45.63
N GLY A 4 -12.26 6.74 45.77
CA GLY A 4 -11.99 8.18 45.77
C GLY A 4 -12.22 8.80 44.39
N ILE A 5 -11.86 8.08 43.31
CA ILE A 5 -12.13 8.50 41.93
C ILE A 5 -13.63 8.51 41.66
N ILE A 6 -14.36 7.47 42.08
CA ILE A 6 -15.81 7.38 41.93
C ILE A 6 -16.50 8.56 42.64
N ARG A 7 -16.15 8.80 43.91
CA ARG A 7 -16.71 9.93 44.68
C ARG A 7 -16.37 11.28 44.04
N TRP A 8 -15.15 11.45 43.54
CA TRP A 8 -14.73 12.66 42.84
C TRP A 8 -15.51 12.87 41.52
N SER A 9 -15.71 11.80 40.74
CA SER A 9 -16.48 11.83 39.49
C SER A 9 -17.95 12.19 39.72
N VAL A 10 -18.57 11.64 40.76
CA VAL A 10 -19.96 11.97 41.15
C VAL A 10 -20.08 13.43 41.60
N GLN A 11 -19.11 13.95 42.36
CA GLN A 11 -19.10 15.36 42.78
C GLN A 11 -18.86 16.33 41.60
N ASN A 12 -17.97 15.97 40.67
CA ASN A 12 -17.55 16.81 39.53
C ASN A 12 -18.25 16.43 38.22
N ARG A 13 -19.53 16.02 38.29
CA ARG A 13 -20.33 15.53 37.15
C ARG A 13 -20.27 16.40 35.89
N PHE A 14 -20.26 17.73 36.04
CA PHE A 14 -20.19 18.64 34.90
C PHE A 14 -18.89 18.46 34.10
N PHE A 15 -17.76 18.32 34.78
CA PHE A 15 -16.47 18.10 34.15
C PHE A 15 -16.37 16.71 33.51
N VAL A 16 -16.95 15.67 34.13
CA VAL A 16 -16.99 14.31 33.56
C VAL A 16 -17.81 14.29 32.26
N LEU A 17 -18.98 14.94 32.24
CA LEU A 17 -19.80 15.05 31.04
C LEU A 17 -19.12 15.87 29.94
N LEU A 18 -18.46 16.99 30.30
CA LEU A 18 -17.69 17.79 29.35
C LEU A 18 -16.54 17.00 28.74
N ALA A 19 -15.77 16.27 29.57
CA ALA A 19 -14.69 15.40 29.10
C ALA A 19 -15.21 14.30 28.18
N THR A 20 -16.35 13.71 28.50
CA THR A 20 -17.01 12.70 27.65
C THR A 20 -17.42 13.28 26.30
N LEU A 21 -17.97 14.51 26.28
CA LEU A 21 -18.34 15.17 25.03
C LEU A 21 -17.12 15.48 24.15
N ILE A 22 -16.01 15.91 24.77
CA ILE A 22 -14.73 16.09 24.08
C ILE A 22 -14.22 14.76 23.52
N LEU A 23 -14.27 13.68 24.30
CA LEU A 23 -13.88 12.33 23.85
C LEU A 23 -14.72 11.87 22.67
N VAL A 24 -16.04 12.08 22.70
CA VAL A 24 -16.92 11.74 21.57
C VAL A 24 -16.58 12.57 20.33
N GLY A 25 -16.31 13.87 20.49
CA GLY A 25 -15.91 14.75 19.40
C GLY A 25 -14.58 14.34 18.74
N ILE A 26 -13.54 14.09 19.55
CA ILE A 26 -12.23 13.65 19.07
C ILE A 26 -12.35 12.24 18.46
N GLY A 27 -13.06 11.33 19.12
CA GLY A 27 -13.26 9.97 18.63
C GLY A 27 -14.01 9.92 17.31
N GLY A 28 -15.03 10.76 17.12
CA GLY A 28 -15.73 10.88 15.84
C GLY A 28 -14.83 11.40 14.71
N TRP A 29 -13.92 12.33 15.02
CA TRP A 29 -12.90 12.79 14.08
C TRP A 29 -11.87 11.69 13.76
N SER A 30 -11.39 10.97 14.77
CA SER A 30 -10.47 9.84 14.61
C SER A 30 -11.08 8.71 13.78
N LEU A 31 -12.34 8.35 14.03
CA LEU A 31 -13.06 7.33 13.26
C LEU A 31 -13.11 7.67 11.76
N LYS A 32 -13.32 8.94 11.42
CA LYS A 32 -13.38 9.39 10.01
C LYS A 32 -12.02 9.42 9.32
N ASN A 33 -10.95 9.70 10.06
CA ASN A 33 -9.61 9.92 9.50
C ASN A 33 -8.67 8.72 9.66
N THR A 34 -9.10 7.65 10.32
CA THR A 34 -8.28 6.44 10.46
C THR A 34 -8.20 5.72 9.12
N PRO A 35 -7.00 5.30 8.67
CA PRO A 35 -6.86 4.58 7.41
C PRO A 35 -7.61 3.26 7.44
N VAL A 36 -8.13 2.82 6.29
CA VAL A 36 -8.97 1.62 6.19
C VAL A 36 -8.35 0.65 5.19
N ASP A 37 -8.30 -0.62 5.57
CA ASP A 37 -7.87 -1.72 4.70
C ASP A 37 -8.65 -3.00 5.04
N ALA A 38 -8.62 -4.01 4.17
CA ALA A 38 -9.30 -5.28 4.41
C ALA A 38 -8.56 -6.11 5.48
N ILE A 39 -7.23 -6.16 5.40
CA ILE A 39 -6.36 -6.94 6.28
C ILE A 39 -5.13 -6.11 6.68
N PRO A 40 -4.48 -6.41 7.82
CA PRO A 40 -3.19 -5.82 8.12
C PRO A 40 -2.13 -6.23 7.08
N ASP A 41 -1.10 -5.42 6.89
CA ASP A 41 0.04 -5.82 6.07
C ASP A 41 0.81 -6.93 6.81
N LEU A 42 0.90 -8.09 6.16
CA LEU A 42 1.54 -9.30 6.68
C LEU A 42 2.93 -9.51 6.08
N SER A 43 3.37 -8.64 5.18
CA SER A 43 4.64 -8.81 4.47
C SER A 43 5.84 -8.41 5.33
N ASP A 44 6.94 -9.15 5.15
CA ASP A 44 8.21 -8.79 5.76
C ASP A 44 8.76 -7.51 5.12
N VAL A 45 9.57 -6.79 5.89
CA VAL A 45 10.35 -5.67 5.36
C VAL A 45 11.38 -6.24 4.39
N GLN A 46 11.19 -5.96 3.10
CA GLN A 46 12.07 -6.47 2.06
C GLN A 46 12.48 -5.37 1.09
N VAL A 47 13.72 -5.45 0.64
CA VAL A 47 14.28 -4.57 -0.39
C VAL A 47 14.64 -5.42 -1.59
N ILE A 48 14.06 -5.09 -2.74
CA ILE A 48 14.27 -5.80 -4.00
C ILE A 48 15.37 -5.08 -4.77
N ILE A 49 16.32 -5.82 -5.33
CA ILE A 49 17.28 -5.34 -6.32
C ILE A 49 17.03 -6.13 -7.59
N LYS A 50 16.65 -5.44 -8.65
CA LYS A 50 16.48 -6.02 -9.98
C LYS A 50 17.65 -5.58 -10.86
N THR A 51 18.34 -6.56 -11.44
CA THR A 51 19.44 -6.30 -12.37
C THR A 51 19.13 -6.94 -13.71
N SER A 52 18.94 -6.11 -14.74
CA SER A 52 18.76 -6.61 -16.10
C SER A 52 20.13 -6.91 -16.71
N TYR A 53 20.30 -8.11 -17.28
CA TYR A 53 21.50 -8.52 -18.01
C TYR A 53 21.14 -9.23 -19.31
N PRO A 54 20.61 -8.52 -20.32
CA PRO A 54 19.93 -9.11 -21.46
C PRO A 54 20.78 -10.11 -22.25
N GLY A 55 20.16 -11.22 -22.67
CA GLY A 55 20.76 -12.22 -23.56
C GLY A 55 21.69 -13.24 -22.88
N GLN A 56 21.80 -13.21 -21.55
CA GLN A 56 22.70 -14.09 -20.80
C GLN A 56 21.97 -15.30 -20.21
N ALA A 57 22.66 -16.44 -20.19
CA ALA A 57 22.16 -17.67 -19.59
C ALA A 57 22.05 -17.55 -18.07
N PRO A 58 21.11 -18.27 -17.41
CA PRO A 58 20.93 -18.21 -15.95
C PRO A 58 22.22 -18.43 -15.15
N GLN A 59 23.07 -19.37 -15.56
CA GLN A 59 24.35 -19.64 -14.89
C GLN A 59 25.31 -18.44 -14.95
N VAL A 60 25.39 -17.76 -16.11
CA VAL A 60 26.23 -16.56 -16.26
C VAL A 60 25.69 -15.42 -15.42
N VAL A 61 24.36 -15.29 -15.34
CA VAL A 61 23.70 -14.30 -14.48
C VAL A 61 23.98 -14.60 -13.00
N GLU A 62 23.93 -15.85 -12.58
CA GLU A 62 24.29 -16.26 -11.22
C GLU A 62 25.74 -15.87 -10.91
N ASP A 63 26.70 -16.36 -11.70
CA ASP A 63 28.13 -16.19 -11.41
C ASP A 63 28.60 -14.73 -11.48
N GLN A 64 28.06 -13.93 -12.41
CA GLN A 64 28.54 -12.57 -12.69
C GLN A 64 27.69 -11.46 -12.03
N VAL A 65 26.47 -11.75 -11.61
CA VAL A 65 25.53 -10.73 -11.12
C VAL A 65 24.90 -11.13 -9.79
N THR A 66 24.15 -12.23 -9.74
CA THR A 66 23.36 -12.60 -8.56
C THR A 66 24.26 -12.99 -7.40
N TYR A 67 25.32 -13.79 -7.61
CA TYR A 67 26.23 -14.22 -6.56
C TYR A 67 27.03 -13.04 -5.94
N PRO A 68 27.67 -12.15 -6.72
CA PRO A 68 28.32 -10.95 -6.15
C PRO A 68 27.35 -10.04 -5.39
N LEU A 69 26.11 -9.88 -5.90
CA LEU A 69 25.10 -9.07 -5.22
C LEU A 69 24.65 -9.71 -3.90
N THR A 70 24.26 -10.99 -3.92
CA THR A 70 23.74 -11.67 -2.73
C THR A 70 24.78 -11.76 -1.62
N THR A 71 26.02 -12.12 -1.96
CA THR A 71 27.13 -12.21 -1.00
C THR A 71 27.45 -10.87 -0.35
N ALA A 72 27.43 -9.78 -1.11
CA ALA A 72 27.58 -8.45 -0.54
C ALA A 72 26.38 -8.05 0.35
N MET A 73 25.15 -8.37 -0.09
CA MET A 73 23.94 -8.06 0.67
C MET A 73 23.83 -8.84 1.99
N LEU A 74 24.47 -10.02 2.12
CA LEU A 74 24.52 -10.75 3.39
C LEU A 74 25.23 -9.97 4.51
N SER A 75 26.11 -9.03 4.16
CA SER A 75 26.80 -8.18 5.12
C SER A 75 26.04 -6.91 5.50
N VAL A 76 24.86 -6.67 4.90
CA VAL A 76 24.02 -5.53 5.23
C VAL A 76 23.48 -5.69 6.66
N PRO A 77 23.68 -4.70 7.55
CA PRO A 77 23.17 -4.76 8.91
C PRO A 77 21.65 -4.97 8.94
N GLY A 78 21.18 -5.93 9.74
CA GLY A 78 19.76 -6.25 9.88
C GLY A 78 19.19 -7.18 8.79
N ALA A 79 19.99 -7.61 7.81
CA ALA A 79 19.55 -8.60 6.84
C ALA A 79 19.46 -9.98 7.52
N VAL A 80 18.26 -10.57 7.52
CA VAL A 80 17.98 -11.90 8.08
C VAL A 80 18.23 -12.97 7.04
N THR A 81 17.66 -12.77 5.84
CA THR A 81 17.86 -13.68 4.70
C THR A 81 18.00 -12.90 3.41
N VAL A 82 18.84 -13.41 2.51
CA VAL A 82 19.01 -12.87 1.15
C VAL A 82 18.67 -13.97 0.17
N ARG A 83 17.70 -13.71 -0.72
CA ARG A 83 17.27 -14.67 -1.74
C ARG A 83 17.67 -14.16 -3.11
N GLY A 84 18.41 -14.97 -3.87
CA GLY A 84 18.79 -14.67 -5.25
C GLY A 84 18.01 -15.55 -6.23
N TYR A 85 17.56 -14.94 -7.33
CA TYR A 85 16.95 -15.63 -8.46
C TYR A 85 17.61 -15.19 -9.75
N SER A 86 18.22 -16.14 -10.47
CA SER A 86 18.86 -15.90 -11.75
C SER A 86 18.02 -16.50 -12.87
N PHE A 87 17.42 -15.61 -13.67
CA PHE A 87 16.67 -15.98 -14.86
C PHE A 87 17.46 -15.66 -16.12
N PHE A 88 16.93 -16.04 -17.28
CA PHE A 88 17.53 -15.71 -18.57
C PHE A 88 17.51 -14.19 -18.80
N GLY A 89 18.67 -13.58 -18.56
CA GLY A 89 18.95 -12.16 -18.69
C GLY A 89 18.29 -11.23 -17.66
N ASP A 90 17.92 -11.75 -16.49
CA ASP A 90 17.48 -10.97 -15.31
C ASP A 90 17.98 -11.62 -14.02
N SER A 91 18.36 -10.81 -13.05
CA SER A 91 18.63 -11.21 -11.67
C SER A 91 17.67 -10.47 -10.73
N TYR A 92 17.06 -11.19 -9.80
CA TYR A 92 16.28 -10.62 -8.69
C TYR A 92 16.93 -11.01 -7.37
N VAL A 93 17.27 -10.02 -6.56
CA VAL A 93 17.79 -10.22 -5.21
C VAL A 93 16.80 -9.61 -4.23
N TYR A 94 16.35 -10.40 -3.27
CA TYR A 94 15.45 -10.00 -2.20
C TYR A 94 16.24 -10.00 -0.89
N VAL A 95 16.40 -8.83 -0.29
CA VAL A 95 17.03 -8.66 1.03
C VAL A 95 15.90 -8.52 2.04
N ILE A 96 15.74 -9.51 2.91
CA ILE A 96 14.67 -9.57 3.92
C ILE A 96 15.25 -9.19 5.27
N PHE A 97 14.58 -8.27 5.95
CA PHE A 97 14.98 -7.71 7.25
C PHE A 97 14.06 -8.19 8.36
N ASP A 98 14.50 -8.01 9.61
CA ASP A 98 13.67 -8.23 10.80
C ASP A 98 12.50 -7.24 10.85
N GLU A 99 11.43 -7.63 11.55
CA GLU A 99 10.16 -6.87 11.65
C GLU A 99 10.33 -5.45 12.20
N ASP A 100 11.29 -5.26 13.11
CA ASP A 100 11.56 -3.97 13.76
C ASP A 100 12.32 -2.99 12.86
N THR A 101 12.70 -3.40 11.65
CA THR A 101 13.52 -2.60 10.75
C THR A 101 12.66 -1.59 9.99
N ASP A 102 12.98 -0.30 10.07
CA ASP A 102 12.34 0.71 9.23
C ASP A 102 12.63 0.45 7.74
N ALA A 103 11.58 0.46 6.91
CA ALA A 103 11.67 0.15 5.49
C ALA A 103 12.58 1.12 4.73
N TYR A 104 12.53 2.42 5.04
CA TYR A 104 13.36 3.43 4.36
C TYR A 104 14.82 3.38 4.82
N TRP A 105 15.06 3.04 6.09
CA TRP A 105 16.38 2.74 6.60
C TRP A 105 16.98 1.53 5.86
N ALA A 106 16.25 0.42 5.77
CA ALA A 106 16.67 -0.77 5.04
C ALA A 106 17.03 -0.45 3.58
N ARG A 107 16.16 0.31 2.89
CA ARG A 107 16.40 0.76 1.51
C ARG A 107 17.68 1.61 1.39
N SER A 108 17.90 2.52 2.34
CA SER A 108 19.08 3.39 2.36
C SER A 108 20.37 2.60 2.64
N ARG A 109 20.32 1.60 3.53
CA ARG A 109 21.45 0.69 3.78
C ARG A 109 21.77 -0.16 2.57
N VAL A 110 20.76 -0.76 1.94
CA VAL A 110 20.93 -1.56 0.71
C VAL A 110 21.52 -0.71 -0.42
N LEU A 111 21.06 0.54 -0.57
CA LEU A 111 21.59 1.44 -1.59
C LEU A 111 23.09 1.73 -1.41
N GLU A 112 23.56 1.87 -0.17
CA GLU A 112 24.98 2.09 0.14
C GLU A 112 25.84 0.91 -0.32
N TYR A 113 25.45 -0.31 0.07
CA TYR A 113 26.16 -1.53 -0.35
C TYR A 113 26.05 -1.76 -1.85
N LEU A 114 24.88 -1.51 -2.44
CA LEU A 114 24.70 -1.61 -3.89
C LEU A 114 25.63 -0.67 -4.64
N SER A 115 25.83 0.55 -4.13
CA SER A 115 26.73 1.53 -4.75
C SER A 115 28.20 1.10 -4.72
N GLN A 116 28.61 0.31 -3.72
CA GLN A 116 29.96 -0.23 -3.61
C GLN A 116 30.19 -1.42 -4.56
N VAL A 117 29.16 -2.25 -4.78
CA VAL A 117 29.24 -3.47 -5.61
C VAL A 117 28.99 -3.18 -7.08
N ALA A 118 28.15 -2.19 -7.41
CA ALA A 118 27.78 -1.87 -8.78
C ALA A 118 28.97 -1.72 -9.75
N PRO A 119 30.12 -1.12 -9.39
CA PRO A 119 31.30 -1.03 -10.27
C PRO A 119 31.96 -2.38 -10.59
N THR A 120 31.74 -3.40 -9.77
CA THR A 120 32.29 -4.76 -9.99
C THR A 120 31.45 -5.60 -10.95
N LEU A 121 30.22 -5.16 -11.23
CA LEU A 121 29.32 -5.85 -12.14
C LEU A 121 29.71 -5.59 -13.61
N PRO A 122 29.34 -6.50 -14.53
CA PRO A 122 29.55 -6.28 -15.96
C PRO A 122 28.92 -4.95 -16.43
N ALA A 123 29.57 -4.24 -17.36
CA ALA A 123 29.11 -2.92 -17.83
C ALA A 123 27.68 -2.90 -18.41
N ASN A 124 27.19 -4.06 -18.88
CA ASN A 124 25.84 -4.21 -19.41
C ASN A 124 24.79 -4.59 -18.35
N ALA A 125 25.22 -4.95 -17.13
CA ALA A 125 24.34 -5.25 -16.02
C ALA A 125 23.98 -3.94 -15.30
N ARG A 126 22.69 -3.61 -15.28
CA ARG A 126 22.19 -2.37 -14.67
C ARG A 126 21.37 -2.69 -13.42
N PRO A 127 21.97 -2.66 -12.23
CA PRO A 127 21.22 -2.89 -11.00
C PRO A 127 20.29 -1.70 -10.71
N GLN A 128 19.08 -1.99 -10.26
CA GLN A 128 18.07 -1.01 -9.90
C GLN A 128 17.40 -1.44 -8.59
N LEU A 129 17.13 -0.46 -7.72
CA LEU A 129 16.33 -0.68 -6.54
C LEU A 129 14.86 -0.85 -6.96
N GLY A 130 14.18 -1.83 -6.37
CA GLY A 130 12.76 -2.06 -6.59
C GLY A 130 11.88 -0.93 -6.06
N PRO A 131 10.58 -0.96 -6.38
CA PRO A 131 9.63 0.05 -5.91
C PRO A 131 9.57 0.08 -4.39
N ASP A 132 9.06 1.18 -3.86
CA ASP A 132 8.81 1.37 -2.44
C ASP A 132 7.44 0.76 -2.07
N ALA A 133 7.32 -0.54 -2.23
CA ALA A 133 6.08 -1.30 -2.08
C ALA A 133 6.37 -2.77 -1.79
N THR A 134 5.36 -3.47 -1.27
CA THR A 134 5.43 -4.90 -0.94
C THR A 134 4.62 -5.73 -1.95
N GLY A 135 4.68 -7.06 -1.84
CA GLY A 135 3.84 -7.95 -2.66
C GLY A 135 2.34 -7.72 -2.47
N VAL A 136 1.94 -7.15 -1.33
CA VAL A 136 0.56 -6.76 -1.01
C VAL A 136 0.23 -5.38 -1.58
N GLY A 137 1.17 -4.65 -2.18
CA GLY A 137 0.95 -3.31 -2.74
C GLY A 137 0.07 -3.28 -4.00
N TRP A 138 -0.30 -4.41 -4.60
CA TRP A 138 -1.08 -4.45 -5.85
C TRP A 138 -2.56 -4.15 -5.60
N VAL A 139 -2.94 -2.88 -5.71
CA VAL A 139 -4.25 -2.40 -5.27
C VAL A 139 -5.29 -2.33 -6.40
N TYR A 140 -4.86 -2.04 -7.62
CA TYR A 140 -5.75 -1.86 -8.78
C TYR A 140 -5.09 -2.35 -10.07
N LEU A 141 -5.77 -3.23 -10.80
CA LEU A 141 -5.34 -3.71 -12.11
C LEU A 141 -6.40 -3.42 -13.16
N TYR A 142 -5.96 -3.00 -14.33
CA TYR A 142 -6.81 -2.76 -15.49
C TYR A 142 -6.19 -3.31 -16.77
N ALA A 143 -7.02 -3.52 -17.78
CA ALA A 143 -6.63 -3.86 -19.13
C ALA A 143 -7.08 -2.76 -20.10
N LEU A 144 -6.24 -2.47 -21.09
CA LEU A 144 -6.54 -1.62 -22.23
C LEU A 144 -6.96 -2.50 -23.39
N VAL A 145 -8.14 -2.22 -23.92
CA VAL A 145 -8.69 -2.91 -25.07
C VAL A 145 -9.25 -1.90 -26.06
N ASP A 146 -9.14 -2.21 -27.34
CA ASP A 146 -9.84 -1.50 -28.40
C ASP A 146 -10.72 -2.49 -29.17
N ARG A 147 -12.03 -2.40 -28.95
CA ARG A 147 -13.02 -3.27 -29.60
C ARG A 147 -13.28 -2.89 -31.06
N THR A 148 -12.85 -1.70 -31.49
CA THR A 148 -13.01 -1.24 -32.87
C THR A 148 -11.93 -1.78 -33.80
N GLY A 149 -10.81 -2.27 -33.24
CA GLY A 149 -9.66 -2.77 -33.98
C GLY A 149 -8.86 -1.68 -34.70
N LYS A 150 -9.07 -0.40 -34.36
CA LYS A 150 -8.32 0.73 -34.93
C LYS A 150 -6.89 0.78 -34.38
N HIS A 151 -6.70 0.32 -33.15
CA HIS A 151 -5.43 0.35 -32.43
C HIS A 151 -4.87 -1.06 -32.21
N ASP A 152 -3.60 -1.24 -32.55
CA ASP A 152 -2.89 -2.49 -32.29
C ASP A 152 -2.33 -2.55 -30.86
N ILE A 153 -1.92 -3.74 -30.45
CA ILE A 153 -1.36 -4.03 -29.12
C ILE A 153 -0.10 -3.18 -28.85
N SER A 154 0.65 -2.77 -29.88
CA SER A 154 1.85 -1.95 -29.71
C SER A 154 1.52 -0.49 -29.44
N GLN A 155 0.48 0.03 -30.07
CA GLN A 155 -0.08 1.35 -29.81
C GLN A 155 -0.69 1.42 -28.41
N LEU A 156 -1.47 0.42 -28.01
CA LEU A 156 -1.99 0.32 -26.64
C LEU A 156 -0.85 0.24 -25.61
N ARG A 157 0.22 -0.49 -25.90
CA ARG A 157 1.41 -0.57 -25.05
C ARG A 157 2.12 0.78 -24.95
N SER A 158 2.22 1.50 -26.06
CA SER A 158 2.81 2.84 -26.09
C SER A 158 1.97 3.84 -25.31
N LEU A 159 0.64 3.76 -25.41
CA LEU A 159 -0.29 4.56 -24.62
C LEU A 159 -0.15 4.28 -23.12
N GLN A 160 0.00 3.00 -22.73
CA GLN A 160 0.26 2.63 -21.35
C GLN A 160 1.59 3.21 -20.84
N ASP A 161 2.69 3.01 -21.57
CA ASP A 161 4.03 3.37 -21.11
C ASP A 161 4.27 4.89 -21.09
N TRP A 162 3.70 5.63 -22.05
CA TRP A 162 4.01 7.05 -22.27
C TRP A 162 2.91 8.03 -21.88
N PHE A 163 1.70 7.55 -21.59
CA PHE A 163 0.60 8.42 -21.13
C PHE A 163 0.06 7.96 -19.78
N LEU A 164 -0.58 6.78 -19.71
CA LEU A 164 -1.28 6.35 -18.50
C LEU A 164 -0.34 6.13 -17.32
N LYS A 165 0.85 5.54 -17.55
CA LYS A 165 1.85 5.34 -16.51
C LYS A 165 2.21 6.65 -15.81
N TYR A 166 2.54 7.69 -16.57
CA TYR A 166 2.95 8.97 -16.00
C TYR A 166 1.80 9.68 -15.30
N GLU A 167 0.60 9.67 -15.90
CA GLU A 167 -0.58 10.29 -15.29
C GLU A 167 -0.98 9.61 -13.97
N LEU A 168 -0.93 8.29 -13.91
CA LEU A 168 -1.29 7.53 -12.71
C LEU A 168 -0.20 7.56 -11.63
N GLN A 169 1.08 7.66 -12.01
CA GLN A 169 2.18 7.83 -11.05
C GLN A 169 2.10 9.16 -10.27
N THR A 170 1.36 10.16 -10.76
CA THR A 170 1.16 11.44 -10.05
C THR A 170 0.18 11.32 -8.88
N VAL A 171 -0.59 10.22 -8.79
CA VAL A 171 -1.61 10.05 -7.76
C VAL A 171 -0.94 9.80 -6.39
N PRO A 172 -1.31 10.56 -5.34
CA PRO A 172 -0.78 10.35 -4.00
C PRO A 172 -1.01 8.91 -3.50
N GLY A 173 0.05 8.33 -2.92
CA GLY A 173 0.06 6.96 -2.41
C GLY A 173 0.41 5.88 -3.45
N VAL A 174 0.54 6.24 -4.74
CA VAL A 174 1.08 5.33 -5.75
C VAL A 174 2.62 5.32 -5.67
N SER A 175 3.20 4.13 -5.69
CA SER A 175 4.65 3.90 -5.72
C SER A 175 5.14 3.62 -7.14
N GLU A 176 4.44 2.73 -7.85
CA GLU A 176 4.75 2.37 -9.21
C GLU A 176 3.47 2.08 -10.01
N VAL A 177 3.51 2.38 -11.30
CA VAL A 177 2.54 1.88 -12.28
C VAL A 177 3.32 1.03 -13.27
N SER A 178 3.07 -0.27 -13.23
CA SER A 178 3.81 -1.26 -14.02
C SER A 178 2.95 -1.73 -15.20
N ALA A 179 3.54 -1.78 -16.39
CA ALA A 179 2.87 -2.29 -17.57
C ALA A 179 3.01 -3.81 -17.66
N LEU A 180 1.91 -4.50 -17.94
CA LEU A 180 1.85 -5.95 -18.11
C LEU A 180 1.43 -6.31 -19.53
N GLY A 181 2.14 -7.24 -20.17
CA GLY A 181 1.81 -7.67 -21.54
C GLY A 181 2.08 -6.58 -22.59
N GLY A 182 1.44 -6.70 -23.75
CA GLY A 182 1.63 -5.78 -24.86
C GLY A 182 2.92 -5.98 -25.67
N MET A 183 3.05 -5.20 -26.76
CA MET A 183 4.18 -5.27 -27.69
C MET A 183 4.95 -3.95 -27.68
N VAL A 184 6.14 -3.93 -27.08
CA VAL A 184 7.01 -2.74 -27.15
C VAL A 184 7.52 -2.60 -28.58
N LYS A 185 7.24 -1.44 -29.20
CA LYS A 185 7.66 -1.14 -30.56
C LYS A 185 9.18 -1.12 -30.64
N GLN A 186 9.76 -1.95 -31.51
CA GLN A 186 11.20 -2.01 -31.76
C GLN A 186 11.50 -1.86 -33.25
N TYR A 187 12.44 -0.98 -33.58
CA TYR A 187 13.04 -0.94 -34.92
C TYR A 187 14.07 -2.07 -35.03
N GLN A 188 13.81 -3.04 -35.91
CA GLN A 188 14.61 -4.24 -36.08
C GLN A 188 15.41 -4.15 -37.39
N VAL A 189 16.74 -4.06 -37.27
CA VAL A 189 17.67 -4.07 -38.40
C VAL A 189 18.10 -5.51 -38.68
N LYS A 190 17.49 -6.12 -39.70
CA LYS A 190 17.76 -7.50 -40.15
C LYS A 190 18.84 -7.46 -41.22
N VAL A 191 20.08 -7.74 -40.80
CA VAL A 191 21.24 -7.67 -41.68
C VAL A 191 21.36 -8.92 -42.55
N HIS A 192 21.67 -8.75 -43.83
CA HIS A 192 21.90 -9.84 -44.79
C HIS A 192 23.38 -10.26 -44.78
N PRO A 193 23.73 -11.47 -44.31
CA PRO A 193 25.14 -11.90 -44.21
C PRO A 193 25.86 -11.96 -45.56
N ASP A 194 25.15 -12.33 -46.63
CA ASP A 194 25.73 -12.42 -47.97
C ASP A 194 26.06 -11.04 -48.55
N LYS A 195 25.22 -10.03 -48.28
CA LYS A 195 25.49 -8.65 -48.69
C LYS A 195 26.65 -8.05 -47.90
N LEU A 196 26.71 -8.31 -46.58
CA LEU A 196 27.87 -7.92 -45.77
C LEU A 196 29.17 -8.48 -46.34
N ARG A 197 29.18 -9.76 -46.74
CA ARG A 197 30.34 -10.41 -47.35
C ARG A 197 30.69 -9.77 -48.70
N ALA A 198 29.69 -9.48 -49.54
CA ALA A 198 29.90 -8.86 -50.86
C ALA A 198 30.54 -7.46 -50.76
N PHE A 199 30.16 -6.67 -49.76
CA PHE A 199 30.73 -5.34 -49.52
C PHE A 199 31.94 -5.34 -48.56
N ASN A 200 32.35 -6.52 -48.07
CA ASN A 200 33.44 -6.69 -47.10
C ASN A 200 33.27 -5.85 -45.81
N ILE A 201 32.04 -5.82 -45.28
CA ILE A 201 31.70 -5.05 -44.07
C ILE A 201 31.46 -6.01 -42.90
N PRO A 202 32.17 -5.86 -41.77
CA PRO A 202 31.90 -6.66 -40.58
C PRO A 202 30.63 -6.17 -39.88
N LEU A 203 29.93 -7.08 -39.18
CA LEU A 203 28.71 -6.75 -38.43
C LEU A 203 28.95 -5.65 -37.36
N SER A 204 30.13 -5.63 -36.75
CA SER A 204 30.53 -4.60 -35.78
C SER A 204 30.49 -3.19 -36.37
N HIS A 205 30.76 -3.04 -37.67
CA HIS A 205 30.71 -1.76 -38.34
C HIS A 205 29.29 -1.20 -38.42
N ILE A 206 28.30 -2.06 -38.66
CA ILE A 206 26.88 -1.67 -38.62
C ILE A 206 26.50 -1.18 -37.22
N GLN A 207 26.89 -1.92 -36.18
CA GLN A 207 26.60 -1.53 -34.80
C GLN A 207 27.18 -0.15 -34.45
N MET A 208 28.43 0.10 -34.83
CA MET A 208 29.09 1.39 -34.63
C MET A 208 28.44 2.51 -35.46
N ALA A 209 28.05 2.24 -36.71
CA ALA A 209 27.40 3.21 -37.57
C ALA A 209 26.04 3.65 -37.00
N ILE A 210 25.23 2.70 -36.51
CA ILE A 210 23.95 3.00 -35.86
C ILE A 210 24.17 3.79 -34.56
N GLN A 211 25.14 3.42 -33.73
CA GLN A 211 25.43 4.15 -32.48
C GLN A 211 25.89 5.60 -32.72
N ARG A 212 26.65 5.85 -33.79
CA ARG A 212 27.09 7.20 -34.17
C ARG A 212 26.00 8.00 -34.87
N GLY A 213 25.10 7.33 -35.59
CA GLY A 213 24.02 7.95 -36.36
C GLY A 213 22.80 8.36 -35.54
N ASN A 214 22.79 8.14 -34.22
CA ASN A 214 21.67 8.48 -33.34
C ASN A 214 22.10 9.37 -32.17
N GLN A 215 22.62 10.56 -32.46
CA GLN A 215 23.12 11.50 -31.46
C GLN A 215 22.80 12.93 -31.86
N GLU A 216 22.46 13.76 -30.88
CA GLU A 216 22.42 15.21 -31.02
C GLU A 216 23.59 15.85 -30.29
N VAL A 217 24.15 16.91 -30.87
CA VAL A 217 25.31 17.60 -30.32
C VAL A 217 25.01 19.09 -30.23
N GLY A 218 25.24 19.68 -29.04
CA GLY A 218 25.26 21.12 -28.84
C GLY A 218 26.64 21.68 -29.18
N ALA A 219 26.70 22.72 -30.02
CA ALA A 219 27.94 23.33 -30.49
C ALA A 219 28.16 24.73 -29.89
N SER A 220 27.80 24.89 -28.61
CA SER A 220 27.87 26.16 -27.86
C SER A 220 26.93 27.24 -28.41
N VAL A 221 27.15 28.48 -27.97
CA VAL A 221 26.45 29.69 -28.42
C VAL A 221 27.38 30.56 -29.27
N VAL A 222 26.79 31.28 -30.21
CA VAL A 222 27.44 32.36 -30.96
C VAL A 222 26.71 33.66 -30.63
N GLU A 223 27.44 34.65 -30.10
CA GLU A 223 26.89 35.97 -29.84
C GLU A 223 26.83 36.78 -31.14
N MET A 224 25.64 37.27 -31.49
CA MET A 224 25.42 38.12 -32.66
C MET A 224 24.40 39.20 -32.31
N ALA A 225 24.77 40.47 -32.52
CA ALA A 225 23.90 41.63 -32.24
C ALA A 225 23.34 41.64 -30.80
N GLU A 226 24.21 41.43 -29.80
CA GLU A 226 23.86 41.41 -28.37
C GLU A 226 22.84 40.31 -28.00
N ALA A 227 22.68 39.29 -28.86
CA ALA A 227 21.86 38.10 -28.60
C ALA A 227 22.68 36.81 -28.76
N GLU A 228 22.43 35.82 -27.91
CA GLU A 228 23.06 34.51 -27.97
C GLU A 228 22.27 33.55 -28.87
N TYR A 229 22.91 33.02 -29.90
CA TYR A 229 22.36 32.00 -30.79
C TYR A 229 22.93 30.63 -30.41
N MET A 230 22.09 29.77 -29.86
CA MET A 230 22.44 28.39 -29.55
C MET A 230 22.60 27.57 -30.85
N VAL A 231 23.78 27.01 -31.06
CA VAL A 231 24.04 26.13 -32.21
C VAL A 231 23.75 24.69 -31.81
N ARG A 232 22.75 24.08 -32.45
CA ARG A 232 22.36 22.68 -32.24
C ARG A 232 22.45 21.91 -33.56
N ALA A 233 23.15 20.77 -33.53
CA ALA A 233 23.16 19.81 -34.62
C ALA A 233 22.15 18.69 -34.33
N SER A 234 21.16 18.53 -35.22
CA SER A 234 20.19 17.44 -35.15
C SER A 234 20.79 16.14 -35.69
N GLY A 235 20.45 15.02 -35.06
CA GLY A 235 20.89 13.68 -35.47
C GLY A 235 20.14 12.54 -34.80
N TYR A 236 18.97 12.80 -34.21
CA TYR A 236 18.10 11.73 -33.71
C TYR A 236 17.37 11.05 -34.85
N ILE A 237 17.31 9.74 -34.77
CA ILE A 237 16.52 8.89 -35.66
C ILE A 237 15.05 9.00 -35.25
N GLN A 238 14.19 9.49 -36.15
CA GLN A 238 12.76 9.65 -35.89
C GLN A 238 11.96 8.49 -36.50
N GLY A 239 12.45 7.90 -37.59
CA GLY A 239 11.75 6.85 -38.29
C GLY A 239 12.64 5.81 -38.96
N ARG A 240 11.97 4.89 -39.67
CA ARG A 240 12.62 3.84 -40.48
C ARG A 240 13.52 4.42 -41.57
N GLU A 241 13.12 5.53 -42.17
CA GLU A 241 13.84 6.16 -43.29
C GLU A 241 15.19 6.73 -42.85
N ASP A 242 15.25 7.38 -41.67
CA ASP A 242 16.49 7.90 -41.12
C ASP A 242 17.49 6.76 -40.86
N LEU A 243 17.00 5.67 -40.26
CA LEU A 243 17.75 4.42 -40.07
C LEU A 243 18.27 3.86 -41.40
N ALA A 244 17.43 3.83 -42.43
CA ALA A 244 17.77 3.32 -43.76
C ALA A 244 18.87 4.12 -44.45
N ASN A 245 18.95 5.42 -44.16
CA ASN A 245 19.89 6.35 -44.77
C ASN A 245 21.19 6.53 -43.97
N ILE A 246 21.42 5.74 -42.92
CA ILE A 246 22.69 5.77 -42.19
C ILE A 246 23.83 5.34 -43.12
N PRO A 247 24.87 6.17 -43.31
CA PRO A 247 26.00 5.86 -44.17
C PRO A 247 26.93 4.84 -43.51
N LEU A 248 27.30 3.82 -44.28
CA LEU A 248 28.26 2.78 -43.89
C LEU A 248 29.65 3.01 -44.50
N GLY A 249 29.78 3.95 -45.42
CA GLY A 249 31.05 4.29 -46.08
C GLY A 249 30.86 4.50 -47.57
N LEU A 250 31.96 4.42 -48.32
CA LEU A 250 31.95 4.49 -49.78
C LEU A 250 32.36 3.13 -50.35
N ASP A 251 31.70 2.70 -51.41
CA ASP A 251 32.14 1.58 -52.23
C ASP A 251 33.43 1.94 -53.01
N VAL A 252 34.10 0.95 -53.60
CA VAL A 252 35.31 1.09 -54.42
C VAL A 252 35.13 2.09 -55.57
N LYS A 253 33.89 2.28 -56.03
CA LYS A 253 33.50 3.23 -57.09
C LYS A 253 33.13 4.64 -56.58
N GLY A 254 33.25 4.90 -55.28
CA GLY A 254 32.92 6.19 -54.65
C GLY A 254 31.43 6.42 -54.39
N THR A 255 30.57 5.41 -54.59
CA THR A 255 29.14 5.49 -54.26
C THR A 255 28.91 5.29 -52.76
N PRO A 256 28.11 6.13 -52.08
CA PRO A 256 27.81 5.94 -50.68
C PRO A 256 27.00 4.67 -50.46
N LEU A 257 27.49 3.81 -49.58
CA LEU A 257 26.77 2.62 -49.14
C LEU A 257 25.96 2.97 -47.89
N LEU A 258 24.67 2.65 -47.92
CA LEU A 258 23.72 2.96 -46.86
C LEU A 258 23.26 1.69 -46.15
N LEU A 259 22.68 1.84 -44.96
CA LEU A 259 22.20 0.69 -44.17
C LEU A 259 21.15 -0.12 -44.93
N LYS A 260 20.28 0.53 -45.70
CA LYS A 260 19.26 -0.14 -46.55
C LYS A 260 19.85 -1.07 -47.62
N ASP A 261 21.10 -0.85 -48.02
CA ASP A 261 21.72 -1.67 -49.06
C ASP A 261 22.06 -3.05 -48.51
N VAL A 262 22.38 -3.15 -47.21
CA VAL A 262 22.86 -4.36 -46.54
C VAL A 262 21.89 -4.96 -45.52
N ALA A 263 20.82 -4.25 -45.15
CA ALA A 263 19.87 -4.70 -44.13
C ALA A 263 18.42 -4.28 -44.44
N ASP A 264 17.47 -5.12 -44.06
CA ASP A 264 16.04 -4.78 -44.03
C ASP A 264 15.68 -4.20 -42.66
N ILE A 265 14.93 -3.10 -42.66
CA ILE A 265 14.60 -2.37 -41.44
C ILE A 265 13.10 -2.45 -41.23
N ASP A 266 12.66 -3.30 -40.32
CA ASP A 266 11.23 -3.48 -40.04
C ASP A 266 10.88 -2.95 -38.65
N VAL A 267 9.60 -2.66 -38.45
CA VAL A 267 9.05 -2.40 -37.12
C VAL A 267 8.45 -3.71 -36.62
N GLY A 268 8.90 -4.17 -35.47
CA GLY A 268 8.41 -5.41 -34.85
C GLY A 268 8.35 -5.30 -33.33
N PRO A 269 7.84 -6.33 -32.65
CA PRO A 269 7.81 -6.37 -31.20
C PRO A 269 9.20 -6.68 -30.63
N GLN A 270 9.53 -6.05 -29.51
CA GLN A 270 10.61 -6.53 -28.65
C GLN A 270 10.28 -7.92 -28.09
N MET A 271 11.31 -8.72 -27.77
CA MET A 271 11.14 -9.99 -27.07
C MET A 271 10.26 -9.81 -25.82
N ARG A 272 9.12 -10.51 -25.80
CA ARG A 272 8.13 -10.41 -24.73
C ARG A 272 8.55 -11.30 -23.55
N ARG A 273 8.53 -10.74 -22.34
CA ARG A 273 8.77 -11.47 -21.08
C ARG A 273 7.49 -11.80 -20.32
N GLY A 274 6.37 -11.20 -20.71
CA GLY A 274 5.05 -11.45 -20.15
C GLY A 274 3.98 -11.21 -21.20
N ILE A 275 2.90 -11.97 -21.13
CA ILE A 275 1.73 -11.87 -21.98
C ILE A 275 0.54 -11.62 -21.05
N ALA A 276 -0.34 -10.70 -21.44
CA ALA A 276 -1.60 -10.47 -20.77
C ALA A 276 -2.73 -10.80 -21.75
N GLU A 277 -3.77 -11.42 -21.24
CA GLU A 277 -4.93 -11.88 -21.99
C GLU A 277 -6.16 -11.47 -21.18
N LEU A 278 -7.25 -11.10 -21.87
CA LEU A 278 -8.50 -10.71 -21.23
C LEU A 278 -9.63 -11.64 -21.66
N ASN A 279 -10.18 -12.38 -20.69
CA ASN A 279 -11.40 -13.20 -20.81
C ASN A 279 -11.38 -14.32 -21.87
N GLY A 280 -10.22 -14.71 -22.39
CA GLY A 280 -10.10 -15.69 -23.47
C GLY A 280 -10.43 -15.15 -24.86
N GLU A 281 -10.64 -13.83 -25.00
CA GLU A 281 -11.02 -13.17 -26.26
C GLU A 281 -9.82 -12.57 -27.01
N GLY A 282 -8.65 -12.46 -26.36
CA GLY A 282 -7.44 -11.96 -27.01
C GLY A 282 -6.39 -11.39 -26.06
N GLU A 283 -5.18 -11.19 -26.61
CA GLU A 283 -4.11 -10.51 -25.89
C GLU A 283 -4.44 -9.02 -25.68
N ALA A 284 -4.18 -8.52 -24.47
CA ALA A 284 -4.42 -7.14 -24.06
C ALA A 284 -3.17 -6.52 -23.41
N VAL A 285 -3.25 -5.22 -23.14
CA VAL A 285 -2.20 -4.51 -22.39
C VAL A 285 -2.73 -4.17 -21.01
N GLY A 286 -2.09 -4.69 -19.97
CA GLY A 286 -2.45 -4.42 -18.58
C GLY A 286 -1.65 -3.29 -17.94
N GLY A 287 -2.25 -2.63 -16.96
CA GLY A 287 -1.58 -1.75 -16.01
C GLY A 287 -1.82 -2.24 -14.59
N ILE A 288 -0.75 -2.32 -13.80
CA ILE A 288 -0.78 -2.67 -12.38
C ILE A 288 -0.42 -1.43 -11.59
N VAL A 289 -1.33 -0.95 -10.75
CA VAL A 289 -1.07 0.14 -9.82
C VAL A 289 -0.61 -0.44 -8.49
N VAL A 290 0.61 -0.09 -8.12
CA VAL A 290 1.26 -0.54 -6.90
C VAL A 290 1.27 0.61 -5.89
N MET A 291 0.59 0.42 -4.77
CA MET A 291 0.54 1.35 -3.64
C MET A 291 1.87 1.35 -2.88
N ARG A 292 2.23 2.50 -2.34
CA ARG A 292 3.39 2.65 -1.46
C ARG A 292 3.15 1.97 -0.12
N PHE A 293 4.23 1.45 0.47
CA PHE A 293 4.19 0.88 1.81
C PHE A 293 3.65 1.90 2.84
N GLY A 294 2.72 1.45 3.70
CA GLY A 294 2.12 2.25 4.77
C GLY A 294 1.04 3.26 4.36
N GLU A 295 0.73 3.38 3.06
CA GLU A 295 -0.35 4.27 2.59
C GLU A 295 -1.74 3.60 2.69
N ASN A 296 -2.80 4.41 2.53
CA ASN A 296 -4.18 3.94 2.60
C ASN A 296 -4.66 3.40 1.24
N ALA A 297 -4.95 2.10 1.18
CA ALA A 297 -5.41 1.43 -0.03
C ALA A 297 -6.69 2.03 -0.62
N GLN A 298 -7.73 2.23 0.19
CA GLN A 298 -9.00 2.78 -0.27
C GLN A 298 -8.80 4.17 -0.89
N LYS A 299 -8.11 5.07 -0.18
CA LYS A 299 -7.88 6.44 -0.63
C LYS A 299 -7.05 6.51 -1.92
N THR A 300 -6.03 5.65 -2.05
CA THR A 300 -5.23 5.58 -3.27
C THR A 300 -6.04 5.05 -4.44
N ILE A 301 -6.86 4.01 -4.25
CA ILE A 301 -7.73 3.47 -5.30
C ILE A 301 -8.77 4.51 -5.74
N ASP A 302 -9.38 5.23 -4.82
CA ASP A 302 -10.35 6.28 -5.14
C ASP A 302 -9.69 7.41 -5.96
N GLY A 303 -8.46 7.79 -5.61
CA GLY A 303 -7.66 8.75 -6.38
C GLY A 303 -7.33 8.25 -7.79
N VAL A 304 -6.98 6.97 -7.92
CA VAL A 304 -6.71 6.31 -9.22
C VAL A 304 -7.97 6.27 -10.08
N LYS A 305 -9.11 5.84 -9.53
CA LYS A 305 -10.40 5.81 -10.23
C LYS A 305 -10.80 7.20 -10.71
N ALA A 306 -10.73 8.21 -9.84
CA ALA A 306 -11.02 9.59 -10.20
C ALA A 306 -10.11 10.10 -11.32
N LYS A 307 -8.80 9.80 -11.25
CA LYS A 307 -7.85 10.16 -12.30
C LYS A 307 -8.18 9.43 -13.61
N LEU A 308 -8.49 8.14 -13.59
CA LEU A 308 -8.89 7.39 -14.78
C LEU A 308 -10.14 7.99 -15.45
N GLU A 309 -11.15 8.41 -14.69
CA GLU A 309 -12.32 9.09 -15.25
C GLU A 309 -11.94 10.38 -15.98
N THR A 310 -11.00 11.17 -15.43
CA THR A 310 -10.50 12.38 -16.13
C THR A 310 -9.72 12.04 -17.41
N LEU A 311 -8.96 10.93 -17.39
CA LEU A 311 -8.12 10.51 -18.51
C LEU A 311 -8.93 9.91 -19.66
N LYS A 312 -10.15 9.41 -19.42
CA LYS A 312 -11.03 8.88 -20.49
C LYS A 312 -11.22 9.86 -21.64
N ALA A 313 -11.28 11.17 -21.36
CA ALA A 313 -11.41 12.20 -22.39
C ALA A 313 -10.15 12.36 -23.27
N GLY A 314 -8.97 11.95 -22.77
CA GLY A 314 -7.71 11.98 -23.50
C GLY A 314 -7.36 10.67 -24.21
N LEU A 315 -8.20 9.63 -24.07
CA LEU A 315 -7.98 8.36 -24.75
C LEU A 315 -8.36 8.47 -26.24
N PRO A 316 -7.63 7.78 -27.13
CA PRO A 316 -8.02 7.66 -28.53
C PRO A 316 -9.41 7.00 -28.68
N GLU A 317 -10.14 7.37 -29.73
CA GLU A 317 -11.44 6.77 -30.02
C GLU A 317 -11.37 5.24 -30.12
N GLY A 318 -12.21 4.54 -29.36
CA GLY A 318 -12.29 3.07 -29.36
C GLY A 318 -11.49 2.41 -28.24
N VAL A 319 -10.53 3.12 -27.62
CA VAL A 319 -9.77 2.61 -26.48
C VAL A 319 -10.59 2.68 -25.20
N GLU A 320 -10.74 1.54 -24.54
CA GLU A 320 -11.45 1.38 -23.28
C GLU A 320 -10.51 0.86 -22.19
N ILE A 321 -10.68 1.38 -20.97
CA ILE A 321 -10.00 0.88 -19.77
C ILE A 321 -10.97 -0.03 -19.02
N VAL A 322 -10.70 -1.33 -19.03
CA VAL A 322 -11.50 -2.34 -18.34
C VAL A 322 -10.81 -2.70 -17.02
N THR A 323 -11.48 -2.47 -15.90
CA THR A 323 -10.97 -2.88 -14.59
C THR A 323 -10.98 -4.40 -14.46
N VAL A 324 -9.85 -4.98 -14.07
CA VAL A 324 -9.68 -6.44 -13.90
C VAL A 324 -9.65 -6.80 -12.42
N TYR A 325 -9.00 -5.97 -11.59
CA TYR A 325 -8.94 -6.18 -10.16
C TYR A 325 -9.07 -4.85 -9.43
N ASP A 326 -9.95 -4.85 -8.43
CA ASP A 326 -10.20 -3.71 -7.57
C ASP A 326 -10.31 -4.18 -6.12
N ARG A 327 -9.33 -3.80 -5.30
CA ARG A 327 -9.31 -4.15 -3.88
C ARG A 327 -10.38 -3.40 -3.09
N SER A 328 -10.84 -2.23 -3.54
CA SER A 328 -11.82 -1.41 -2.80
C SER A 328 -13.10 -2.20 -2.53
N GLY A 329 -13.55 -2.99 -3.50
CA GLY A 329 -14.76 -3.81 -3.34
C GLY A 329 -14.64 -4.88 -2.25
N LEU A 330 -13.43 -5.34 -1.88
CA LEU A 330 -13.23 -6.19 -0.72
C LEU A 330 -13.22 -5.38 0.59
N ILE A 331 -12.55 -4.22 0.58
CA ILE A 331 -12.47 -3.32 1.74
C ILE A 331 -13.87 -2.86 2.15
N GLU A 332 -14.66 -2.36 1.20
CA GLU A 332 -16.02 -1.88 1.40
C GLU A 332 -16.91 -2.98 1.99
N ARG A 333 -16.92 -4.18 1.39
CA ARG A 333 -17.70 -5.32 1.91
C ARG A 333 -17.25 -5.76 3.30
N ALA A 334 -15.95 -5.73 3.58
CA ALA A 334 -15.40 -6.10 4.88
C ALA A 334 -15.84 -5.12 5.97
N VAL A 335 -15.73 -3.82 5.69
CA VAL A 335 -16.13 -2.72 6.56
C VAL A 335 -17.65 -2.72 6.77
N ASP A 336 -18.43 -2.90 5.70
CA ASP A 336 -19.89 -2.98 5.76
C ASP A 336 -20.34 -4.19 6.58
N ASN A 337 -19.76 -5.36 6.35
CA ASN A 337 -20.08 -6.56 7.11
C ASN A 337 -19.82 -6.34 8.60
N LEU A 338 -18.68 -5.75 8.94
CA LEU A 338 -18.35 -5.46 10.32
C LEU A 338 -19.28 -4.39 10.93
N TRP A 339 -19.62 -3.31 10.21
CA TRP A 339 -20.60 -2.33 10.69
C TRP A 339 -21.96 -2.97 10.97
N HIS A 340 -22.41 -3.88 10.11
CA HIS A 340 -23.62 -4.66 10.35
C HIS A 340 -23.49 -5.53 11.60
N LYS A 341 -22.35 -6.21 11.81
CA LYS A 341 -22.13 -7.03 13.02
C LYS A 341 -22.02 -6.22 14.30
N LEU A 342 -21.31 -5.10 14.29
CA LEU A 342 -21.25 -4.19 15.44
C LEU A 342 -22.64 -3.62 15.77
N LEU A 343 -23.45 -3.33 14.76
CA LEU A 343 -24.84 -2.88 14.96
C LEU A 343 -25.73 -4.00 15.50
N GLU A 344 -25.63 -5.22 14.96
CA GLU A 344 -26.33 -6.40 15.47
C GLU A 344 -25.97 -6.65 16.94
N GLU A 345 -24.68 -6.68 17.28
CA GLU A 345 -24.19 -6.84 18.64
C GLU A 345 -24.72 -5.74 19.55
N PHE A 346 -24.63 -4.47 19.13
CA PHE A 346 -25.17 -3.35 19.88
C PHE A 346 -26.67 -3.47 20.15
N ILE A 347 -27.47 -3.85 19.14
CA ILE A 347 -28.92 -4.01 19.28
C ILE A 347 -29.25 -5.17 20.21
N VAL A 348 -28.59 -6.33 20.04
CA VAL A 348 -28.80 -7.52 20.89
C VAL A 348 -28.46 -7.19 22.34
N VAL A 349 -27.30 -6.55 22.56
CA VAL A 349 -26.86 -6.13 23.88
C VAL A 349 -27.82 -5.11 24.49
N ALA A 350 -28.27 -4.10 23.73
CA ALA A 350 -29.26 -3.13 24.18
C ALA A 350 -30.59 -3.81 24.57
N LEU A 351 -31.07 -4.77 23.77
CA LEU A 351 -32.29 -5.52 24.04
C LEU A 351 -32.18 -6.34 25.32
N VAL A 352 -31.08 -7.08 25.47
CA VAL A 352 -30.79 -7.86 26.68
C VAL A 352 -30.76 -6.95 27.91
N CYS A 353 -30.07 -5.81 27.84
CA CYS A 353 -30.04 -4.82 28.91
C CYS A 353 -31.42 -4.26 29.27
N VAL A 354 -32.30 -4.02 28.29
CA VAL A 354 -33.67 -3.54 28.54
C VAL A 354 -34.52 -4.62 29.20
N VAL A 355 -34.39 -5.88 28.75
CA VAL A 355 -35.16 -7.01 29.28
C VAL A 355 -34.76 -7.31 30.74
N PHE A 356 -33.47 -7.32 31.06
CA PHE A 356 -33.01 -7.64 32.41
C PHE A 356 -33.21 -6.50 33.41
N LEU A 357 -32.97 -5.24 33.02
CA LEU A 357 -33.08 -4.10 33.94
C LEU A 357 -34.53 -3.60 34.11
N PHE A 358 -35.43 -3.93 33.18
CA PHE A 358 -36.84 -3.51 33.13
C PHE A 358 -37.07 -2.00 33.36
N HIS A 359 -36.04 -1.17 33.14
CA HIS A 359 -36.04 0.28 33.34
C HIS A 359 -35.21 0.96 32.25
N ILE A 360 -35.90 1.58 31.29
CA ILE A 360 -35.32 2.11 30.04
C ILE A 360 -34.18 3.10 30.30
N ARG A 361 -34.31 3.97 31.31
CA ARG A 361 -33.27 4.98 31.61
C ARG A 361 -31.97 4.34 32.07
N SER A 362 -32.06 3.24 32.81
CA SER A 362 -30.88 2.53 33.31
C SER A 362 -30.22 1.74 32.18
N SER A 363 -31.00 1.12 31.30
CA SER A 363 -30.45 0.48 30.10
C SER A 363 -29.76 1.48 29.17
N LEU A 364 -30.25 2.73 29.08
CA LEU A 364 -29.60 3.79 28.29
C LEU A 364 -28.17 4.13 28.79
N VAL A 365 -27.88 3.99 30.08
CA VAL A 365 -26.53 4.20 30.62
C VAL A 365 -25.54 3.20 30.01
N ALA A 366 -25.92 1.92 30.01
CA ALA A 366 -25.12 0.85 29.43
C ALA A 366 -24.96 1.05 27.91
N ILE A 367 -26.06 1.42 27.23
CA ILE A 367 -26.08 1.70 25.78
C ILE A 367 -25.17 2.87 25.39
N VAL A 368 -25.13 3.96 26.18
CA VAL A 368 -24.28 5.13 25.89
C VAL A 368 -22.81 4.86 26.20
N SER A 369 -22.51 4.03 27.21
CA SER A 369 -21.13 3.72 27.60
C SER A 369 -20.35 3.00 26.50
N LEU A 370 -21.02 2.19 25.69
CA LEU A 370 -20.40 1.38 24.64
C LEU A 370 -19.83 2.22 23.49
N PRO A 371 -20.60 3.11 22.82
CA PRO A 371 -20.04 4.00 21.79
C PRO A 371 -18.89 4.87 22.32
N VAL A 372 -18.98 5.37 23.56
CA VAL A 372 -17.90 6.19 24.15
C VAL A 372 -16.62 5.37 24.31
N GLY A 373 -16.72 4.12 24.78
CA GLY A 373 -15.56 3.24 24.91
C GLY A 373 -14.95 2.86 23.55
N ILE A 374 -15.77 2.58 22.54
CA ILE A 374 -15.31 2.30 21.16
C ILE A 374 -14.60 3.52 20.59
N LEU A 375 -15.21 4.70 20.68
CA LEU A 375 -14.62 5.95 20.19
C LEU A 375 -13.28 6.24 20.90
N THR A 376 -13.18 5.95 22.20
CA THR A 376 -11.92 6.08 22.94
C THR A 376 -10.85 5.14 22.40
N ALA A 377 -11.20 3.89 22.06
CA ALA A 377 -10.27 2.97 21.43
C ALA A 377 -9.78 3.48 20.06
N PHE A 378 -10.67 4.04 19.23
CA PHE A 378 -10.30 4.65 17.95
C PHE A 378 -9.35 5.84 18.09
N ILE A 379 -9.49 6.65 19.15
CA ILE A 379 -8.55 7.74 19.44
C ILE A 379 -7.13 7.17 19.62
N VAL A 380 -6.98 6.15 20.46
CA VAL A 380 -5.69 5.52 20.73
C VAL A 380 -5.12 4.86 19.47
N MET A 381 -5.95 4.13 18.72
CA MET A 381 -5.56 3.52 17.44
C MET A 381 -5.01 4.56 16.45
N HIS A 382 -5.68 5.71 16.33
CA HIS A 382 -5.28 6.77 15.41
C HIS A 382 -3.92 7.36 15.81
N PHE A 383 -3.69 7.62 17.10
CA PHE A 383 -2.40 8.12 17.58
C PHE A 383 -1.26 7.11 17.46
N GLN A 384 -1.57 5.81 17.55
CA GLN A 384 -0.58 4.74 17.33
C GLN A 384 -0.30 4.49 15.84
N GLY A 385 -1.16 4.97 14.94
CA GLY A 385 -1.06 4.72 13.50
C GLY A 385 -1.58 3.35 13.06
N LEU A 386 -2.46 2.72 13.84
CA LEU A 386 -3.07 1.45 13.46
C LEU A 386 -4.19 1.67 12.44
N ASN A 387 -4.15 0.92 11.34
CA ASN A 387 -5.22 0.92 10.34
C ASN A 387 -6.46 0.20 10.85
N ALA A 388 -7.63 0.67 10.44
CA ALA A 388 -8.92 0.02 10.66
C ALA A 388 -9.10 -1.10 9.61
N ASN A 389 -8.92 -2.35 10.05
CA ASN A 389 -9.12 -3.55 9.25
C ASN A 389 -9.97 -4.59 10.01
N ILE A 390 -10.28 -5.72 9.37
CA ILE A 390 -11.11 -6.76 9.97
C ILE A 390 -10.55 -7.24 11.33
N MET A 391 -9.23 -7.35 11.46
CA MET A 391 -8.60 -7.84 12.70
C MET A 391 -8.67 -6.80 13.82
N SER A 392 -8.31 -5.56 13.54
CA SER A 392 -8.39 -4.47 14.53
C SER A 392 -9.83 -4.23 14.95
N LEU A 393 -10.78 -4.25 14.02
CA LEU A 393 -12.18 -4.01 14.34
C LEU A 393 -12.85 -5.23 14.99
N GLY A 394 -12.43 -6.44 14.63
CA GLY A 394 -12.83 -7.67 15.30
C GLY A 394 -12.44 -7.68 16.79
N GLY A 395 -11.30 -7.09 17.14
CA GLY A 395 -10.92 -6.90 18.55
C GLY A 395 -11.91 -6.02 19.32
N ILE A 396 -12.48 -4.99 18.67
CA ILE A 396 -13.54 -4.15 19.25
C ILE A 396 -14.85 -4.96 19.38
N ALA A 397 -15.22 -5.72 18.36
CA ALA A 397 -16.42 -6.57 18.39
C ALA A 397 -16.37 -7.58 19.56
N ILE A 398 -15.25 -8.29 19.72
CA ILE A 398 -15.03 -9.21 20.84
C ILE A 398 -15.09 -8.46 22.19
N ALA A 399 -14.63 -7.21 22.23
CA ALA A 399 -14.63 -6.42 23.43
C ALA A 399 -16.04 -6.01 23.88
N ILE A 400 -16.99 -5.75 22.97
CA ILE A 400 -18.33 -5.22 23.29
C ILE A 400 -19.03 -6.01 24.41
N GLY A 401 -19.00 -7.34 24.34
CA GLY A 401 -19.66 -8.19 25.34
C GLY A 401 -19.12 -8.00 26.76
N ALA A 402 -17.80 -7.85 26.90
CA ALA A 402 -17.16 -7.63 28.20
C ALA A 402 -17.20 -6.14 28.63
N MET A 403 -17.25 -5.20 27.67
CA MET A 403 -17.31 -3.77 27.98
C MET A 403 -18.58 -3.42 28.73
N ILE A 404 -19.71 -4.01 28.36
CA ILE A 404 -20.99 -3.64 28.95
C ILE A 404 -21.23 -4.26 30.32
N ASP A 405 -20.57 -5.38 30.64
CA ASP A 405 -20.70 -6.09 31.91
C ASP A 405 -20.44 -5.17 33.11
N GLY A 406 -19.38 -4.36 33.02
CA GLY A 406 -19.07 -3.37 34.05
C GLY A 406 -20.18 -2.34 34.29
N ALA A 407 -20.89 -1.91 33.24
CA ALA A 407 -22.02 -1.00 33.38
C ALA A 407 -23.25 -1.70 33.97
N ILE A 408 -23.57 -2.91 33.48
CA ILE A 408 -24.73 -3.70 33.93
C ILE A 408 -24.61 -4.03 35.42
N VAL A 409 -23.46 -4.53 35.87
CA VAL A 409 -23.26 -4.93 37.27
C VAL A 409 -23.36 -3.73 38.22
N MET A 410 -22.85 -2.56 37.82
CA MET A 410 -22.99 -1.33 38.63
C MET A 410 -24.44 -0.87 38.74
N ILE A 411 -25.18 -0.91 37.62
CA ILE A 411 -26.59 -0.52 37.59
C ILE A 411 -27.44 -1.50 38.41
N GLU A 412 -27.16 -2.80 38.33
CA GLU A 412 -27.86 -3.81 39.12
C GLU A 412 -27.59 -3.62 40.62
N ASN A 413 -26.34 -3.35 41.02
CA ASN A 413 -26.02 -3.07 42.42
C ASN A 413 -26.74 -1.81 42.93
N MET A 414 -26.85 -0.78 42.10
CA MET A 414 -27.64 0.42 42.40
C MET A 414 -29.12 0.08 42.61
N HIS A 415 -29.74 -0.73 41.73
CA HIS A 415 -31.14 -1.12 41.88
C HIS A 415 -31.38 -1.90 43.18
N LYS A 416 -30.47 -2.81 43.53
CA LYS A 416 -30.53 -3.53 44.82
C LYS A 416 -30.45 -2.60 46.03
N HIS A 417 -29.69 -1.51 45.94
CA HIS A 417 -29.66 -0.48 46.99
C HIS A 417 -30.94 0.36 47.03
N MET A 418 -31.50 0.69 45.86
CA MET A 418 -32.78 1.41 45.75
C MET A 418 -33.98 0.63 46.31
N GLU A 419 -33.97 -0.70 46.21
CA GLU A 419 -34.99 -1.56 46.83
C GLU A 419 -34.96 -1.48 48.36
N ARG A 420 -33.78 -1.29 48.96
CA ARG A 420 -33.59 -1.23 50.43
C ARG A 420 -33.79 0.17 50.99
N THR A 421 -33.38 1.19 50.24
CA THR A 421 -33.43 2.60 50.64
C THR A 421 -34.18 3.43 49.59
N PRO A 422 -35.41 3.89 49.87
CA PRO A 422 -36.16 4.68 48.90
C PRO A 422 -35.44 5.99 48.56
N LEU A 423 -35.36 6.29 47.27
CA LEU A 423 -34.67 7.47 46.75
C LEU A 423 -35.45 8.75 47.03
N THR A 424 -34.81 9.71 47.71
CA THR A 424 -35.19 11.12 47.79
C THR A 424 -34.19 11.98 47.03
N ALA A 425 -34.58 13.20 46.65
CA ALA A 425 -33.71 14.11 45.89
C ALA A 425 -32.39 14.45 46.62
N GLU A 426 -32.41 14.37 47.94
CA GLU A 426 -31.24 14.65 48.81
C GLU A 426 -30.32 13.43 48.95
N ASN A 427 -30.86 12.19 48.98
CA ASN A 427 -30.06 10.98 49.20
C ASN A 427 -29.55 10.32 47.91
N ARG A 428 -30.10 10.67 46.73
CA ARG A 428 -29.82 9.98 45.46
C ARG A 428 -28.33 9.85 45.16
N TRP A 429 -27.59 10.96 45.25
CA TRP A 429 -26.17 10.98 44.92
C TRP A 429 -25.32 10.23 45.94
N GLN A 430 -25.76 10.17 47.20
CA GLN A 430 -25.11 9.38 48.23
C GLN A 430 -25.30 7.89 47.97
N VAL A 431 -26.53 7.45 47.67
CA VAL A 431 -26.83 6.04 47.33
C VAL A 431 -26.08 5.59 46.06
N VAL A 432 -26.03 6.44 45.03
CA VAL A 432 -25.24 6.20 43.81
C VAL A 432 -23.76 6.03 44.16
N ALA A 433 -23.16 6.96 44.91
CA ALA A 433 -21.76 6.89 45.28
C ALA A 433 -21.42 5.68 46.18
N GLU A 434 -22.29 5.31 47.12
CA GLU A 434 -22.12 4.15 47.99
C GLU A 434 -22.21 2.83 47.21
N SER A 435 -23.24 2.68 46.38
CA SER A 435 -23.43 1.49 45.53
C SER A 435 -22.31 1.29 44.51
N ALA A 436 -21.81 2.37 43.92
CA ALA A 436 -20.69 2.32 42.99
C ALA A 436 -19.35 2.07 43.71
N ALA A 437 -19.16 2.60 44.92
CA ALA A 437 -17.95 2.37 45.71
C ALA A 437 -17.81 0.91 46.17
N GLU A 438 -18.92 0.22 46.43
CA GLU A 438 -18.92 -1.19 46.86
C GLU A 438 -18.39 -2.13 45.76
N VAL A 439 -18.87 -1.97 44.52
CA VAL A 439 -18.58 -2.92 43.42
C VAL A 439 -17.56 -2.35 42.41
N GLY A 440 -17.36 -1.04 42.40
CA GLY A 440 -16.45 -0.34 41.49
C GLY A 440 -15.00 -0.85 41.51
N PRO A 441 -14.35 -1.06 42.68
CA PRO A 441 -13.01 -1.64 42.75
C PRO A 441 -12.95 -3.05 42.13
N ALA A 442 -13.93 -3.91 42.44
CA ALA A 442 -13.97 -5.29 41.93
C ALA A 442 -14.11 -5.33 40.41
N LEU A 443 -15.01 -4.52 39.84
CA LEU A 443 -15.20 -4.43 38.39
C LEU A 443 -13.98 -3.84 37.68
N PHE A 444 -13.39 -2.78 38.23
CA PHE A 444 -12.20 -2.17 37.66
C PHE A 444 -11.05 -3.18 37.57
N PHE A 445 -10.78 -3.92 38.64
CA PHE A 445 -9.74 -4.95 38.64
C PHE A 445 -10.10 -6.15 37.75
N SER A 446 -11.37 -6.54 37.67
CA SER A 446 -11.82 -7.61 36.77
C SER A 446 -11.55 -7.26 35.30
N LEU A 447 -11.96 -6.06 34.86
CA LEU A 447 -11.70 -5.57 33.51
C LEU A 447 -10.19 -5.38 33.23
N LEU A 448 -9.43 -4.95 34.24
CA LEU A 448 -7.97 -4.87 34.13
C LEU A 448 -7.33 -6.25 33.98
N ILE A 449 -7.81 -7.28 34.69
CA ILE A 449 -7.35 -8.67 34.53
C ILE A 449 -7.64 -9.15 33.10
N ILE A 450 -8.82 -8.88 32.56
CA ILE A 450 -9.16 -9.22 31.16
C ILE A 450 -8.22 -8.52 30.18
N THR A 451 -7.85 -7.27 30.46
CA THR A 451 -6.90 -6.49 29.66
C THR A 451 -5.50 -7.12 29.70
N VAL A 452 -4.99 -7.40 30.91
CA VAL A 452 -3.65 -7.99 31.11
C VAL A 452 -3.56 -9.43 30.61
N SER A 453 -4.65 -10.20 30.69
CA SER A 453 -4.71 -11.59 30.22
C SER A 453 -4.43 -11.74 28.72
N PHE A 454 -4.55 -10.65 27.94
CA PHE A 454 -4.27 -10.63 26.51
C PHE A 454 -2.86 -10.18 26.15
N VAL A 455 -2.06 -9.73 27.13
CA VAL A 455 -0.65 -9.36 26.92
C VAL A 455 0.18 -10.46 26.26
N PRO A 456 -0.01 -11.77 26.58
CA PRO A 456 0.72 -12.84 25.90
C PRO A 456 0.51 -12.89 24.37
N VAL A 457 -0.57 -12.33 23.83
CA VAL A 457 -0.78 -12.31 22.37
C VAL A 457 0.28 -11.44 21.66
N PHE A 458 0.83 -10.43 22.34
CA PHE A 458 1.90 -9.60 21.80
C PHE A 458 3.26 -10.31 21.74
N THR A 459 3.40 -11.52 22.29
CA THR A 459 4.62 -12.33 22.14
C THR A 459 4.59 -13.20 20.89
N LEU A 460 3.52 -13.15 20.09
CA LEU A 460 3.49 -13.80 18.78
C LEU A 460 4.40 -13.02 17.82
N GLU A 461 5.30 -13.74 17.17
CA GLU A 461 6.28 -13.19 16.22
C GLU A 461 5.80 -13.33 14.77
N ALA A 462 6.45 -12.62 13.85
CA ALA A 462 6.30 -12.79 12.41
C ALA A 462 4.84 -12.53 11.92
N GLN A 463 4.41 -13.33 10.95
CA GLN A 463 3.09 -13.19 10.32
C GLN A 463 1.92 -13.34 11.32
N GLU A 464 2.04 -14.23 12.31
CA GLU A 464 1.01 -14.42 13.33
C GLU A 464 0.90 -13.19 14.22
N GLY A 465 2.04 -12.63 14.64
CA GLY A 465 2.13 -11.36 15.34
C GLY A 465 1.46 -10.22 14.58
N ARG A 466 1.81 -10.02 13.31
CA ARG A 466 1.21 -8.97 12.45
C ARG A 466 -0.29 -9.14 12.25
N MET A 467 -0.78 -10.37 12.22
CA MET A 467 -2.20 -10.67 12.06
C MET A 467 -3.01 -10.39 13.34
N PHE A 468 -2.50 -10.80 14.51
CA PHE A 468 -3.26 -10.75 15.77
C PHE A 468 -2.93 -9.55 16.67
N SER A 469 -1.78 -8.90 16.49
CA SER A 469 -1.38 -7.72 17.28
C SER A 469 -2.39 -6.57 17.17
N PRO A 470 -2.90 -6.18 15.98
CA PRO A 470 -3.95 -5.17 15.88
C PRO A 470 -5.23 -5.56 16.64
N LEU A 471 -5.63 -6.83 16.59
CA LEU A 471 -6.79 -7.35 17.33
C LEU A 471 -6.57 -7.24 18.84
N ALA A 472 -5.38 -7.60 19.31
CA ALA A 472 -5.02 -7.52 20.73
C ALA A 472 -4.99 -6.07 21.22
N PHE A 473 -4.43 -5.14 20.43
CA PHE A 473 -4.39 -3.71 20.77
C PHE A 473 -5.79 -3.12 20.94
N THR A 474 -6.65 -3.28 19.93
CA THR A 474 -7.98 -2.65 19.96
C THR A 474 -8.85 -3.22 21.07
N LYS A 475 -8.80 -4.54 21.31
CA LYS A 475 -9.49 -5.16 22.44
C LYS A 475 -8.98 -4.59 23.76
N THR A 476 -7.66 -4.48 23.92
CA THR A 476 -7.01 -3.94 25.13
C THR A 476 -7.42 -2.47 25.37
N TYR A 477 -7.43 -1.65 24.33
CA TYR A 477 -7.85 -0.24 24.43
C TYR A 477 -9.33 -0.09 24.75
N ALA A 478 -10.18 -0.89 24.12
CA ALA A 478 -11.61 -0.90 24.39
C ALA A 478 -11.92 -1.35 25.83
N MET A 479 -11.23 -2.38 26.33
CA MET A 479 -11.33 -2.84 27.72
C MET A 479 -10.83 -1.79 28.72
N ALA A 480 -9.65 -1.22 28.48
CA ALA A 480 -9.07 -0.21 29.36
C ALA A 480 -9.93 1.06 29.40
N ALA A 481 -10.47 1.48 28.25
CA ALA A 481 -11.43 2.58 28.17
C ALA A 481 -12.71 2.24 28.94
N SER A 482 -13.27 1.04 28.77
CA SER A 482 -14.46 0.63 29.53
C SER A 482 -14.20 0.60 31.04
N ALA A 483 -13.06 0.08 31.49
CA ALA A 483 -12.69 0.08 32.91
C ALA A 483 -12.62 1.50 33.49
N ALA A 484 -12.02 2.44 32.76
CA ALA A 484 -11.98 3.84 33.15
C ALA A 484 -13.38 4.48 33.16
N LEU A 485 -14.21 4.24 32.15
CA LEU A 485 -15.56 4.75 32.04
C LEU A 485 -16.49 4.16 33.11
N ALA A 486 -16.29 2.91 33.50
CA ALA A 486 -17.04 2.23 34.54
C ALA A 486 -16.88 2.95 35.90
N VAL A 487 -15.68 3.43 36.25
CA VAL A 487 -15.48 4.15 37.52
C VAL A 487 -15.66 5.66 37.43
N THR A 488 -15.96 6.21 36.25
CA THR A 488 -16.10 7.67 36.01
C THR A 488 -17.45 8.07 35.43
N LEU A 489 -17.77 7.64 34.22
CA LEU A 489 -18.96 8.03 33.47
C LEU A 489 -20.21 7.27 33.91
N VAL A 490 -20.10 5.95 34.09
CA VAL A 490 -21.23 5.09 34.47
C VAL A 490 -21.89 5.54 35.79
N PRO A 491 -21.15 5.85 36.88
CA PRO A 491 -21.75 6.29 38.14
C PRO A 491 -22.40 7.68 38.05
N VAL A 492 -22.02 8.49 37.05
CA VAL A 492 -22.59 9.83 36.83
C VAL A 492 -23.88 9.75 36.00
N LEU A 493 -23.99 8.74 35.14
CA LEU A 493 -25.15 8.56 34.25
C LEU A 493 -26.30 7.75 34.88
N MET A 494 -26.02 6.91 35.89
CA MET A 494 -27.02 6.19 36.69
C MET A 494 -27.75 7.12 37.67
#